data_AF-A0A290ZK48-F1
#
_entry.id   AF-A0A290ZK48-F1
#
_cell.length_a   1.000
_cell.length_b   1.000
_cell.length_c   1.000
_cell.angle_alpha   90.00
_cell.angle_beta   90.00
_cell.angle_gamma   90.00
#
_symmetry.space_group_name_H-M   'P 1'
#
loop_
_entity.id
_entity.type
_entity.pdbx_description
1 polymer ?
#
loop_
_entity_poly.entity_id
_entity_poly.type
_entity_poly.pdbx_seq_one_letter_code
_entity_poly.pdbx_strand_id
1 'polypeptide(L)'
;MSTVSGTQSSQNTMSSLARSTSSTTTTKSEESRFLTLLTTQLRNQDPMNPMENAEITSQLAQMSTVDGIERLNKMFQTFLDAQGTSDSMQAAALVGHSVLVEGRKLALTSAGAVGGFEVDADADKVVLTIKDAAGVKVNEIAFDDVAAGSHNFVWDGSASDGARAADGVYTIEVAATKDGKAVKGRTLEFGTVSSIIRGPTGTDFQVGSLGIFKFDDIKQIL
;
A
#
# COMPACT_ATOMS: atom_id res chain seq x y z
N MET A 1 35.06 -38.24 -12.89
CA MET A 1 33.93 -37.51 -12.28
C MET A 1 34.50 -36.26 -11.63
N SER A 2 34.25 -35.10 -12.23
CA SER A 2 34.75 -33.80 -11.75
C SER A 2 33.87 -33.28 -10.62
N THR A 3 34.50 -32.84 -9.54
CA THR A 3 33.87 -32.18 -8.40
C THR A 3 33.54 -30.72 -8.77
N VAL A 4 32.29 -30.34 -8.55
CA VAL A 4 31.75 -28.99 -8.83
C VAL A 4 32.24 -28.03 -7.75
N SER A 5 32.97 -27.00 -8.16
CA SER A 5 33.26 -25.79 -7.38
C SER A 5 32.18 -24.75 -7.64
N GLY A 6 31.60 -24.15 -6.60
CA GLY A 6 30.69 -23.02 -6.79
C GLY A 6 29.86 -22.59 -5.60
N THR A 7 30.48 -22.15 -4.50
CA THR A 7 29.76 -21.50 -3.38
C THR A 7 30.51 -20.27 -2.84
N GLN A 8 31.04 -19.43 -3.73
CA GLN A 8 31.75 -18.19 -3.38
C GLN A 8 30.99 -16.89 -3.71
N SER A 9 29.73 -16.95 -4.13
CA SER A 9 28.99 -15.78 -4.64
C SER A 9 28.20 -14.98 -3.61
N SER A 10 28.08 -15.42 -2.35
CA SER A 10 27.28 -14.71 -1.33
C SER A 10 28.07 -13.78 -0.40
N GLN A 11 29.40 -13.83 -0.42
CA GLN A 11 30.25 -12.96 0.41
C GLN A 11 30.68 -11.66 -0.31
N ASN A 12 30.70 -11.65 -1.64
CA ASN A 12 31.05 -10.46 -2.44
C ASN A 12 29.93 -9.42 -2.54
N THR A 13 28.68 -9.79 -2.29
CA THR A 13 27.53 -8.86 -2.29
C THR A 13 27.43 -8.04 -1.00
N MET A 14 28.07 -8.47 0.09
CA MET A 14 28.09 -7.73 1.36
C MET A 14 29.17 -6.63 1.37
N SER A 15 30.25 -6.78 0.58
CA SER A 15 31.34 -5.79 0.51
C SER A 15 31.04 -4.63 -0.44
N SER A 16 30.11 -4.76 -1.39
CA SER A 16 29.66 -3.66 -2.26
C SER A 16 28.60 -2.75 -1.61
N LEU A 17 28.07 -3.13 -0.44
CA LEU A 17 27.11 -2.34 0.33
C LEU A 17 27.78 -1.37 1.33
N ALA A 18 29.10 -1.46 1.51
CA ALA A 18 29.89 -0.48 2.26
C ALA A 18 30.15 0.77 1.39
N ARG A 19 29.07 1.50 1.08
CA ARG A 19 29.14 2.77 0.36
C ARG A 19 29.66 3.85 1.31
N SER A 20 30.90 4.28 1.06
CA SER A 20 31.55 5.42 1.71
C SER A 20 30.65 6.66 1.65
N THR A 21 30.05 7.04 2.78
CA THR A 21 29.38 8.32 2.98
C THR A 21 30.43 9.35 3.37
N SER A 22 31.07 9.95 2.38
CA SER A 22 31.86 11.18 2.54
C SER A 22 31.19 12.29 1.74
N SER A 23 30.27 13.02 2.38
CA SER A 23 29.80 14.35 1.92
C SER A 23 28.85 15.02 2.92
N THR A 24 29.37 15.56 4.03
CA THR A 24 28.63 16.58 4.81
C THR A 24 29.55 17.62 5.47
N THR A 25 30.83 17.67 5.13
CA THR A 25 31.80 18.55 5.84
C THR A 25 31.97 19.92 5.21
N THR A 26 31.43 20.16 4.00
CA THR A 26 31.70 21.40 3.25
C THR A 26 30.90 22.60 3.74
N THR A 27 29.61 22.44 4.07
CA THR A 27 28.71 23.57 4.43
C THR A 27 29.07 24.21 5.78
N LYS A 28 29.45 23.40 6.79
CA LYS A 28 29.95 23.95 8.09
C LYS A 28 31.24 24.76 7.94
N SER A 29 32.03 24.51 6.90
CA SER A 29 33.31 25.21 6.68
C SER A 29 33.13 26.62 6.12
N GLU A 30 32.05 26.86 5.38
CA GLU A 30 31.76 28.15 4.77
C GLU A 30 31.16 29.13 5.79
N GLU A 31 30.23 28.66 6.64
CA GLU A 31 29.73 29.43 7.80
C GLU A 31 30.85 29.78 8.79
N SER A 32 31.76 28.83 9.07
CA SER A 32 32.88 29.05 9.99
C SER A 32 33.92 30.03 9.42
N ARG A 33 34.19 29.98 8.10
CA ARG A 33 35.03 30.98 7.41
C ARG A 33 34.36 32.35 7.38
N PHE A 34 33.05 32.41 7.17
CA PHE A 34 32.29 33.64 7.20
C PHE A 34 32.30 34.29 8.58
N LEU A 35 32.04 33.54 9.65
CA LEU A 35 32.11 34.04 11.03
C LEU A 35 33.52 34.49 11.41
N THR A 36 34.57 33.84 10.89
CA THR A 36 35.96 34.25 11.10
C THR A 36 36.28 35.56 10.39
N LEU A 37 35.79 35.76 9.16
CA LEU A 37 35.94 37.03 8.43
C LEU A 37 35.14 38.16 9.08
N LEU A 38 33.91 37.88 9.53
CA LEU A 38 33.04 38.82 10.26
C LEU A 38 33.68 39.27 11.59
N THR A 39 34.26 38.33 12.34
CA THR A 39 34.98 38.63 13.60
C THR A 39 36.25 39.45 13.35
N THR A 40 36.93 39.19 12.23
CA THR A 40 38.13 39.94 11.82
C THR A 40 37.79 41.36 11.38
N GLN A 41 36.66 41.55 10.69
CA GLN A 41 36.16 42.87 10.27
C GLN A 41 35.64 43.69 11.46
N LEU A 42 34.90 43.09 12.41
CA LEU A 42 34.47 43.75 13.65
C LEU A 42 35.62 44.27 14.52
N ARG A 43 36.77 43.59 14.48
CA ARG A 43 37.98 43.99 15.22
C ARG A 43 38.73 45.16 14.57
N ASN A 44 38.39 45.51 13.31
CA ASN A 44 39.08 46.52 12.50
C ASN A 44 38.14 47.58 11.87
N GLN A 45 36.84 47.63 12.22
CA GLN A 45 35.92 48.64 11.68
C GLN A 45 35.95 49.93 12.50
N ASP A 46 36.23 51.04 11.82
CA ASP A 46 36.00 52.41 12.27
C ASP A 46 34.48 52.64 12.43
N PRO A 47 33.99 53.11 13.59
CA PRO A 47 32.56 53.12 13.98
C PRO A 47 31.58 53.97 13.14
N MET A 48 31.96 54.48 11.97
CA MET A 48 31.22 55.49 11.22
C MET A 48 30.36 55.00 10.04
N ASN A 49 30.24 53.70 9.74
CA ASN A 49 29.32 53.22 8.67
C ASN A 49 28.56 51.91 8.99
N PRO A 50 27.46 51.97 9.76
CA PRO A 50 26.66 50.80 10.14
C PRO A 50 25.76 50.21 9.03
N MET A 51 25.64 50.84 7.85
CA MET A 51 24.74 50.37 6.77
C MET A 51 25.19 49.08 6.08
N GLU A 52 26.50 48.88 5.88
CA GLU A 52 27.05 47.69 5.21
C GLU A 52 26.87 46.41 6.05
N ASN A 53 26.87 46.55 7.38
CA ASN A 53 26.58 45.47 8.32
C ASN A 53 25.11 45.02 8.29
N ALA A 54 24.16 45.92 7.98
CA ALA A 54 22.74 45.56 7.87
C ALA A 54 22.44 44.75 6.60
N GLU A 55 23.09 45.08 5.47
CA GLU A 55 22.89 44.41 4.19
C GLU A 55 23.50 42.99 4.19
N ILE A 56 24.67 42.81 4.78
CA ILE A 56 25.29 41.49 5.01
C ILE A 56 24.46 40.65 5.99
N THR A 57 23.94 41.25 7.08
CA THR A 57 23.06 40.54 8.02
C THR A 57 21.75 40.11 7.35
N SER A 58 21.21 40.93 6.43
CA SER A 58 20.03 40.58 5.62
C SER A 58 20.33 39.43 4.64
N GLN A 59 21.48 39.44 3.98
CA GLN A 59 21.88 38.34 3.07
C GLN A 59 22.15 37.03 3.83
N LEU A 60 22.75 37.10 5.02
CA LEU A 60 22.89 35.93 5.90
C LEU A 60 21.54 35.41 6.38
N ALA A 61 20.62 36.29 6.77
CA ALA A 61 19.27 35.90 7.17
C ALA A 61 18.51 35.22 6.01
N GLN A 62 18.68 35.71 4.78
CA GLN A 62 18.14 35.06 3.57
C GLN A 62 18.78 33.68 3.34
N MET A 63 20.10 33.56 3.46
CA MET A 63 20.83 32.29 3.33
C MET A 63 20.39 31.27 4.41
N SER A 64 20.25 31.70 5.67
CA SER A 64 19.75 30.87 6.77
C SER A 64 18.29 30.45 6.58
N THR A 65 17.48 31.28 5.92
CA THR A 65 16.11 30.92 5.56
C THR A 65 16.09 29.84 4.47
N VAL A 66 16.95 29.95 3.45
CA VAL A 66 17.09 28.92 2.40
C VAL A 66 17.62 27.61 2.98
N ASP A 67 18.67 27.65 3.80
CA ASP A 67 19.18 26.44 4.49
C ASP A 67 18.12 25.84 5.43
N GLY A 68 17.33 26.69 6.10
CA GLY A 68 16.17 26.27 6.89
C GLY A 68 15.14 25.51 6.04
N ILE A 69 14.79 26.02 4.86
CA ILE A 69 13.85 25.37 3.92
C ILE A 69 14.44 24.07 3.38
N GLU A 70 15.73 24.03 3.04
CA GLU A 70 16.39 22.79 2.60
C GLU A 70 16.40 21.71 3.69
N ARG A 71 16.64 22.10 4.94
CA ARG A 71 16.54 21.20 6.10
C ARG A 71 15.12 20.70 6.29
N LEU A 72 14.12 21.57 6.17
CA LEU A 72 12.70 21.19 6.23
C LEU A 72 12.33 20.18 5.14
N ASN A 73 12.76 20.42 3.89
CA ASN A 73 12.54 19.49 2.80
C ASN A 73 13.19 18.11 3.05
N LYS A 74 14.42 18.08 3.59
CA LYS A 74 15.10 16.83 3.97
C LYS A 74 14.38 16.09 5.10
N MET A 75 13.95 16.81 6.13
CA MET A 75 13.17 16.25 7.23
C MET A 75 11.83 15.69 6.72
N PHE A 76 11.18 16.40 5.80
CA PHE A 76 9.93 15.96 5.19
C PHE A 76 10.11 14.69 4.37
N GLN A 77 11.16 14.59 3.56
CA GLN A 77 11.48 13.35 2.83
C GLN A 77 11.75 12.19 3.80
N THR A 78 12.53 12.41 4.86
CA THR A 78 12.81 11.38 5.87
C THR A 78 11.54 10.94 6.60
N PHE A 79 10.62 11.88 6.85
CA PHE A 79 9.31 11.57 7.44
C PHE A 79 8.45 10.72 6.51
N LEU A 80 8.40 11.03 5.22
CA LEU A 80 7.70 10.21 4.22
C LEU A 80 8.28 8.79 4.14
N ASP A 81 9.61 8.66 4.17
CA ASP A 81 10.28 7.35 4.15
C ASP A 81 9.96 6.54 5.43
N ALA A 82 9.93 7.20 6.59
CA ALA A 82 9.55 6.59 7.85
C ALA A 82 8.08 6.16 7.87
N GLN A 83 7.17 6.98 7.33
CA GLN A 83 5.76 6.65 7.20
C GLN A 83 5.56 5.43 6.30
N GLY A 84 6.19 5.39 5.12
CA GLY A 84 6.12 4.25 4.21
C GLY A 84 6.64 2.95 4.82
N THR A 85 7.63 3.04 5.72
CA THR A 85 8.11 1.88 6.51
C THR A 85 7.06 1.39 7.51
N SER A 86 6.35 2.31 8.19
CA SER A 86 5.26 1.96 9.11
C SER A 86 4.11 1.26 8.38
N ASP A 87 3.69 1.80 7.25
CA ASP A 87 2.63 1.22 6.42
C ASP A 87 3.03 -0.18 5.94
N SER A 88 4.30 -0.37 5.56
CA SER A 88 4.84 -1.69 5.18
C SER A 88 4.78 -2.70 6.32
N MET A 89 5.02 -2.28 7.57
CA MET A 89 4.95 -3.18 8.73
C MET A 89 3.51 -3.59 9.04
N GLN A 90 2.56 -2.67 8.93
CA GLN A 90 1.13 -2.98 9.09
C GLN A 90 0.65 -3.91 7.97
N ALA A 91 1.09 -3.64 6.73
CA ALA A 91 0.83 -4.51 5.58
C ALA A 91 1.42 -5.91 5.77
N ALA A 92 2.63 -6.02 6.36
CA ALA A 92 3.25 -7.30 6.64
C ALA A 92 2.42 -8.16 7.60
N ALA A 93 1.66 -7.54 8.51
CA ALA A 93 0.75 -8.26 9.41
C ALA A 93 -0.40 -8.95 8.64
N LEU A 94 -0.76 -8.47 7.44
CA LEU A 94 -1.80 -9.10 6.62
C LEU A 94 -1.31 -10.34 5.88
N VAL A 95 0.00 -10.58 5.78
CA VAL A 95 0.52 -11.80 5.15
C VAL A 95 0.01 -13.02 5.91
N GLY A 96 -0.57 -13.97 5.18
CA GLY A 96 -1.23 -15.16 5.73
C GLY A 96 -2.69 -14.96 6.11
N HIS A 97 -3.20 -13.72 6.16
CA HIS A 97 -4.62 -13.47 6.37
C HIS A 97 -5.40 -13.64 5.07
N SER A 98 -6.69 -13.96 5.23
CA SER A 98 -7.63 -14.04 4.13
C SER A 98 -8.28 -12.69 3.89
N VAL A 99 -8.54 -12.39 2.62
CA VAL A 99 -9.09 -11.13 2.17
C VAL A 99 -10.15 -11.34 1.10
N LEU A 100 -11.04 -10.36 0.97
CA LEU A 100 -11.97 -10.23 -0.13
C LEU A 100 -11.55 -9.05 -1.01
N VAL A 101 -11.37 -9.32 -2.30
CA VAL A 101 -11.03 -8.31 -3.33
C VAL A 101 -12.07 -8.33 -4.43
N GLU A 102 -12.22 -7.24 -5.20
CA GLU A 102 -13.18 -7.24 -6.32
C GLU A 102 -12.85 -8.34 -7.33
N GLY A 103 -13.81 -9.22 -7.56
CA GLY A 103 -13.61 -10.44 -8.33
C GLY A 103 -14.91 -11.22 -8.43
N ARG A 104 -14.97 -12.17 -9.36
CA ARG A 104 -16.22 -12.89 -9.68
C ARG A 104 -16.10 -14.39 -9.59
N LYS A 105 -14.94 -14.93 -9.24
CA LYS A 105 -14.82 -16.38 -9.08
C LYS A 105 -15.13 -16.78 -7.65
N LEU A 106 -15.64 -18.00 -7.52
CA LEU A 106 -15.95 -18.65 -6.26
C LEU A 106 -15.37 -20.06 -6.31
N ALA A 107 -14.35 -20.33 -5.50
CA ALA A 107 -13.73 -21.65 -5.44
C ALA A 107 -14.48 -22.54 -4.44
N LEU A 108 -15.17 -23.56 -4.94
CA LEU A 108 -15.83 -24.57 -4.12
C LEU A 108 -14.86 -25.72 -3.83
N THR A 109 -14.70 -26.02 -2.55
CA THR A 109 -13.97 -27.18 -2.03
C THR A 109 -14.91 -28.11 -1.29
N SER A 110 -14.40 -29.25 -0.82
CA SER A 110 -15.12 -30.16 0.07
C SER A 110 -15.63 -29.49 1.37
N ALA A 111 -14.98 -28.41 1.82
CA ALA A 111 -15.40 -27.63 2.99
C ALA A 111 -16.43 -26.53 2.67
N GLY A 112 -16.77 -26.32 1.39
CA GLY A 112 -17.59 -25.21 0.92
C GLY A 112 -16.77 -24.14 0.19
N ALA A 113 -17.40 -23.01 -0.06
CA ALA A 113 -16.83 -21.85 -0.73
C ALA A 113 -17.09 -20.58 0.10
N VAL A 114 -16.10 -19.69 0.15
CA VAL A 114 -16.23 -18.37 0.76
C VAL A 114 -16.16 -17.33 -0.35
N GLY A 115 -17.08 -16.38 -0.33
CA GLY A 115 -17.08 -15.23 -1.22
C GLY A 115 -17.62 -14.00 -0.50
N GLY A 116 -17.75 -12.91 -1.25
CA GLY A 116 -18.42 -11.73 -0.75
C GLY A 116 -19.09 -10.92 -1.84
N PHE A 117 -19.70 -9.84 -1.41
CA PHE A 117 -20.26 -8.82 -2.28
C PHE A 117 -20.23 -7.47 -1.56
N GLU A 118 -20.23 -6.39 -2.32
CA GLU A 118 -20.32 -5.02 -1.81
C GLU A 118 -21.47 -4.30 -2.52
N VAL A 119 -22.25 -3.55 -1.76
CA VAL A 119 -23.34 -2.70 -2.27
C VAL A 119 -23.09 -1.24 -1.90
N ASP A 120 -23.29 -0.34 -2.86
CA ASP A 120 -22.94 1.09 -2.70
C ASP A 120 -23.92 1.85 -1.78
N ALA A 121 -25.09 1.27 -1.50
CA ALA A 121 -26.12 1.79 -0.60
C ALA A 121 -26.89 0.62 0.02
N ASP A 122 -27.72 0.88 1.03
CA ASP A 122 -28.59 -0.18 1.57
C ASP A 122 -29.49 -0.74 0.45
N ALA A 123 -29.82 -2.01 0.55
CA ALA A 123 -30.66 -2.74 -0.38
C ALA A 123 -31.67 -3.59 0.39
N ASP A 124 -32.95 -3.49 0.03
CA ASP A 124 -34.01 -4.31 0.62
C ASP A 124 -33.82 -5.79 0.22
N LYS A 125 -33.23 -6.02 -0.97
CA LYS A 125 -32.94 -7.35 -1.48
C LYS A 125 -31.63 -7.38 -2.25
N VAL A 126 -30.81 -8.39 -1.96
CA VAL A 126 -29.61 -8.75 -2.72
C VAL A 126 -29.70 -10.21 -3.15
N VAL A 127 -29.46 -10.47 -4.42
CA VAL A 127 -29.49 -11.80 -5.01
C VAL A 127 -28.12 -12.12 -5.61
N LEU A 128 -27.49 -13.17 -5.11
CA LEU A 128 -26.28 -13.76 -5.67
C LEU A 128 -26.65 -14.94 -6.55
N THR A 129 -26.25 -14.89 -7.82
CA THR A 129 -26.38 -16.01 -8.75
C THR A 129 -25.04 -16.70 -8.90
N ILE A 130 -24.99 -18.00 -8.63
CA ILE A 130 -23.79 -18.85 -8.81
C ILE A 130 -23.95 -19.62 -10.12
N LYS A 131 -22.94 -19.53 -10.99
CA LYS A 131 -22.91 -20.16 -12.32
C LYS A 131 -21.70 -21.08 -12.47
N ASP A 132 -21.87 -22.17 -13.19
CA ASP A 132 -20.77 -23.05 -13.57
C ASP A 132 -19.90 -22.47 -14.70
N ALA A 133 -18.90 -23.22 -15.14
CA ALA A 133 -18.01 -22.83 -16.24
C ALA A 133 -18.71 -22.69 -17.60
N ALA A 134 -19.89 -23.31 -17.77
CA ALA A 134 -20.72 -23.16 -18.97
C ALA A 134 -21.66 -21.94 -18.89
N GLY A 135 -21.68 -21.22 -17.77
CA GLY A 135 -22.56 -20.09 -17.52
C GLY A 135 -23.98 -20.49 -17.09
N VAL A 136 -24.20 -21.78 -16.78
CA VAL A 136 -25.48 -22.29 -16.32
C VAL A 136 -25.65 -21.98 -14.84
N LYS A 137 -26.84 -21.53 -14.43
CA LYS A 137 -27.15 -21.27 -13.02
C LYS A 137 -27.14 -22.57 -12.23
N VAL A 138 -26.28 -22.61 -11.21
CA VAL A 138 -26.14 -23.73 -10.27
C VAL A 138 -27.00 -23.47 -9.04
N ASN A 139 -26.90 -22.28 -8.47
CA ASN A 139 -27.66 -21.89 -7.29
C ASN A 139 -27.90 -20.38 -7.25
N GLU A 140 -28.81 -19.97 -6.37
CA GLU A 140 -29.14 -18.58 -6.10
C GLU A 140 -29.29 -18.39 -4.58
N ILE A 141 -28.63 -17.37 -4.05
CA ILE A 141 -28.68 -17.02 -2.62
C ILE A 141 -29.27 -15.62 -2.52
N ALA A 142 -30.34 -15.47 -1.73
CA ALA A 142 -30.99 -14.19 -1.50
C ALA A 142 -30.75 -13.72 -0.06
N PHE A 143 -30.53 -12.41 0.09
CA PHE A 143 -30.41 -11.70 1.35
C PHE A 143 -31.42 -10.56 1.35
N ASP A 144 -32.08 -10.36 2.48
CA ASP A 144 -33.01 -9.25 2.70
C ASP A 144 -32.37 -8.24 3.67
N ASP A 145 -32.78 -6.97 3.57
CA ASP A 145 -32.36 -5.88 4.46
C ASP A 145 -30.83 -5.73 4.65
N VAL A 146 -30.12 -5.59 3.53
CA VAL A 146 -28.66 -5.49 3.50
C VAL A 146 -28.21 -4.03 3.57
N ALA A 147 -27.37 -3.68 4.54
CA ALA A 147 -26.77 -2.35 4.65
C ALA A 147 -25.69 -2.10 3.58
N ALA A 148 -25.43 -0.83 3.28
CA ALA A 148 -24.30 -0.43 2.42
C ALA A 148 -22.96 -1.00 2.92
N GLY A 149 -22.07 -1.37 1.99
CA GLY A 149 -20.73 -1.87 2.28
C GLY A 149 -20.51 -3.33 1.88
N SER A 150 -19.41 -3.90 2.36
CA SER A 150 -18.93 -5.26 2.04
C SER A 150 -19.50 -6.29 3.00
N HIS A 151 -19.95 -7.42 2.45
CA HIS A 151 -20.48 -8.56 3.19
C HIS A 151 -19.85 -9.84 2.67
N ASN A 152 -19.57 -10.77 3.58
CA ASN A 152 -19.12 -12.12 3.22
C ASN A 152 -20.29 -13.10 3.25
N PHE A 153 -20.14 -14.23 2.56
CA PHE A 153 -21.05 -15.36 2.63
C PHE A 153 -20.30 -16.68 2.46
N VAL A 154 -20.93 -17.75 2.93
CA VAL A 154 -20.45 -19.12 2.72
C VAL A 154 -21.48 -19.86 1.89
N TRP A 155 -21.02 -20.51 0.83
CA TRP A 155 -21.83 -21.45 0.06
C TRP A 155 -21.37 -22.87 0.35
N ASP A 156 -22.31 -23.71 0.75
CA ASP A 156 -22.06 -25.12 1.09
C ASP A 156 -21.87 -26.01 -0.14
N GLY A 157 -22.07 -25.50 -1.36
CA GLY A 157 -22.02 -26.28 -2.59
C GLY A 157 -23.38 -26.84 -3.03
N SER A 158 -24.48 -26.49 -2.35
CA SER A 158 -25.83 -26.87 -2.78
C SER A 158 -26.17 -26.32 -4.16
N ALA A 159 -26.76 -27.18 -5.01
CA ALA A 159 -27.31 -26.81 -6.31
C ALA A 159 -28.84 -26.75 -6.25
N SER A 160 -29.45 -26.15 -7.28
CA SER A 160 -30.90 -25.91 -7.35
C SER A 160 -31.76 -27.19 -7.39
N ASP A 161 -31.17 -28.33 -7.76
CA ASP A 161 -31.79 -29.65 -7.76
C ASP A 161 -31.65 -30.39 -6.42
N GLY A 162 -31.02 -29.76 -5.42
CA GLY A 162 -30.74 -30.33 -4.10
C GLY A 162 -29.50 -31.22 -4.07
N ALA A 163 -28.82 -31.45 -5.19
CA ALA A 163 -27.54 -32.15 -5.22
C ALA A 163 -26.40 -31.22 -4.78
N ARG A 164 -25.24 -31.81 -4.50
CA ARG A 164 -24.00 -31.06 -4.29
C ARG A 164 -23.33 -30.80 -5.65
N ALA A 165 -23.01 -29.56 -5.93
CA ALA A 165 -22.19 -29.15 -7.05
C ALA A 165 -20.76 -29.73 -6.91
N ALA A 166 -20.11 -30.05 -8.02
CA ALA A 166 -18.76 -30.60 -8.01
C ALA A 166 -17.74 -29.55 -7.52
N ASP A 167 -16.69 -29.98 -6.82
CA ASP A 167 -15.58 -29.11 -6.43
C ASP A 167 -14.96 -28.46 -7.69
N GLY A 168 -14.69 -27.16 -7.63
CA GLY A 168 -14.26 -26.40 -8.79
C GLY A 168 -14.45 -24.90 -8.66
N VAL A 169 -14.20 -24.20 -9.76
CA VAL A 169 -14.32 -22.74 -9.83
C VAL A 169 -15.64 -22.38 -10.50
N TYR A 170 -16.44 -21.58 -9.80
CA TYR A 170 -17.72 -21.05 -10.24
C TYR A 170 -17.61 -19.54 -10.46
N THR A 171 -18.59 -18.96 -11.14
CA THR A 171 -18.73 -17.51 -11.29
C THR A 171 -19.92 -17.00 -10.50
N ILE A 172 -19.76 -15.88 -9.81
CA ILE A 172 -20.82 -15.19 -9.10
C ILE A 172 -21.23 -13.89 -9.79
N GLU A 173 -22.52 -13.60 -9.73
CA GLU A 173 -23.11 -12.32 -10.13
C GLU A 173 -23.99 -11.81 -8.98
N VAL A 174 -24.03 -10.49 -8.80
CA VAL A 174 -24.84 -9.83 -7.78
C VAL A 174 -25.84 -8.89 -8.42
N ALA A 175 -27.08 -8.93 -7.93
CA ALA A 175 -28.11 -7.95 -8.22
C ALA A 175 -28.69 -7.44 -6.90
N ALA A 176 -28.70 -6.12 -6.71
CA ALA A 176 -29.22 -5.48 -5.50
C ALA A 176 -30.33 -4.49 -5.84
N THR A 177 -31.36 -4.40 -5.01
CA THR A 177 -32.48 -3.48 -5.20
C THR A 177 -32.92 -2.83 -3.90
N LYS A 178 -33.31 -1.54 -3.97
CA LYS A 178 -33.97 -0.77 -2.91
C LYS A 178 -35.16 -0.02 -3.49
N ASP A 179 -36.34 -0.17 -2.89
CA ASP A 179 -37.61 0.38 -3.37
C ASP A 179 -37.90 0.05 -4.85
N GLY A 180 -37.52 -1.17 -5.26
CA GLY A 180 -37.64 -1.64 -6.66
C GLY A 180 -36.65 -1.00 -7.65
N LYS A 181 -35.72 -0.16 -7.19
CA LYS A 181 -34.65 0.43 -8.02
C LYS A 181 -33.34 -0.33 -7.82
N ALA A 182 -32.57 -0.49 -8.90
CA ALA A 182 -31.27 -1.13 -8.83
C ALA A 182 -30.28 -0.33 -7.98
N VAL A 183 -29.61 -1.02 -7.06
CA VAL A 183 -28.44 -0.54 -6.32
C VAL A 183 -27.21 -1.13 -6.96
N LYS A 184 -26.16 -0.32 -7.12
CA LYS A 184 -24.90 -0.81 -7.69
C LYS A 184 -24.25 -1.77 -6.69
N GLY A 185 -23.97 -2.98 -7.17
CA GLY A 185 -23.28 -4.02 -6.42
C GLY A 185 -22.12 -4.60 -7.22
N ARG A 186 -21.16 -5.16 -6.51
CA ARG A 186 -20.01 -5.87 -7.06
C ARG A 186 -19.74 -7.13 -6.25
N THR A 187 -19.26 -8.17 -6.91
CA THR A 187 -18.88 -9.41 -6.26
C THR A 187 -17.45 -9.31 -5.74
N LEU A 188 -17.16 -10.05 -4.67
CA LEU A 188 -15.85 -10.12 -4.06
C LEU A 188 -15.37 -11.57 -4.05
N GLU A 189 -14.12 -11.75 -4.45
CA GLU A 189 -13.43 -13.03 -4.54
C GLU A 189 -12.51 -13.21 -3.32
N PHE A 190 -12.57 -14.41 -2.75
CA PHE A 190 -11.73 -14.80 -1.63
C PHE A 190 -10.31 -15.12 -2.09
N GLY A 191 -9.33 -14.59 -1.36
CA GLY A 191 -7.94 -14.96 -1.52
C GLY A 191 -7.16 -14.85 -0.22
N THR A 192 -5.94 -15.38 -0.22
CA THR A 192 -5.01 -15.26 0.91
C THR A 192 -3.84 -14.38 0.49
N VAL A 193 -3.48 -13.41 1.33
CA VAL A 193 -2.31 -12.57 1.10
C VAL A 193 -1.06 -13.43 1.28
N SER A 194 -0.30 -13.63 0.20
CA SER A 194 0.91 -14.47 0.21
C SER A 194 2.18 -13.67 0.48
N SER A 195 2.21 -12.39 0.07
CA SER A 195 3.35 -11.51 0.28
C SER A 195 2.97 -10.05 0.10
N ILE A 196 3.87 -9.16 0.52
CA ILE A 196 3.82 -7.73 0.23
C ILE A 196 4.93 -7.35 -0.75
N ILE A 197 4.66 -6.35 -1.58
CA ILE A 197 5.61 -5.80 -2.55
C ILE A 197 5.78 -4.33 -2.21
N ARG A 198 6.99 -3.93 -1.83
CA ARG A 198 7.33 -2.53 -1.57
C ARG A 198 7.70 -1.85 -2.89
N GLY A 199 6.89 -0.90 -3.31
CA GLY A 199 7.14 -0.04 -4.46
C GLY A 199 7.51 1.40 -4.05
N PRO A 200 7.90 2.24 -5.02
CA PRO A 200 8.25 3.65 -4.76
C PRO A 200 7.08 4.50 -4.25
N THR A 201 5.84 4.06 -4.50
CA THR A 201 4.61 4.80 -4.20
C THR A 201 3.75 4.14 -3.11
N GLY A 202 4.23 3.07 -2.47
CA GLY A 202 3.50 2.38 -1.41
C GLY A 202 3.76 0.88 -1.34
N THR A 203 2.90 0.18 -0.60
CA THR A 203 2.93 -1.28 -0.47
C THR A 203 1.74 -1.88 -1.22
N ASP A 204 2.02 -2.80 -2.13
CA ASP A 204 1.01 -3.64 -2.78
C ASP A 204 1.02 -5.06 -2.17
N PHE A 205 -0.08 -5.79 -2.34
CA PHE A 205 -0.34 -7.09 -1.75
C PHE A 205 -0.48 -8.14 -2.84
N GLN A 206 0.34 -9.19 -2.80
CA GLN A 206 0.12 -10.38 -3.62
C GLN A 206 -0.95 -11.23 -2.94
N VAL A 207 -2.08 -11.43 -3.59
CA VAL A 207 -3.19 -12.24 -3.10
C VAL A 207 -3.20 -13.56 -3.88
N GLY A 208 -2.50 -14.57 -3.36
CA GLY A 208 -2.39 -15.90 -3.97
C GLY A 208 -2.16 -15.86 -5.48
N SER A 209 -3.03 -16.55 -6.23
CA SER A 209 -3.06 -16.54 -7.70
C SER A 209 -3.94 -15.44 -8.31
N LEU A 210 -4.62 -14.62 -7.49
CA LEU A 210 -5.48 -13.53 -7.95
C LEU A 210 -4.67 -12.38 -8.54
N GLY A 211 -3.46 -12.15 -8.03
CA GLY A 211 -2.55 -11.12 -8.52
C GLY A 211 -2.14 -10.13 -7.45
N ILE A 212 -1.76 -8.93 -7.89
CA ILE A 212 -1.27 -7.84 -7.05
C ILE A 212 -2.38 -6.80 -6.88
N PHE A 213 -2.67 -6.44 -5.64
CA PHE A 213 -3.72 -5.50 -5.25
C PHE A 213 -3.18 -4.40 -4.36
N LYS A 214 -3.79 -3.22 -4.40
CA LYS A 214 -3.53 -2.15 -3.44
C LYS A 214 -4.32 -2.39 -2.17
N PHE A 215 -3.95 -1.68 -1.10
CA PHE A 215 -4.71 -1.72 0.15
C PHE A 215 -6.19 -1.35 -0.08
N ASP A 216 -6.46 -0.32 -0.89
CA ASP A 216 -7.82 0.16 -1.20
C ASP A 216 -8.66 -0.86 -1.99
N ASP A 217 -8.01 -1.81 -2.67
CA ASP A 217 -8.69 -2.88 -3.40
C ASP A 217 -9.15 -4.02 -2.46
N ILE A 218 -8.60 -4.08 -1.24
CA ILE A 218 -9.00 -5.05 -0.21
C ILE A 218 -10.25 -4.53 0.49
N LYS A 219 -11.37 -5.21 0.26
CA LYS A 219 -12.70 -4.81 0.74
C LYS A 219 -13.04 -5.34 2.11
N GLN A 220 -12.40 -6.44 2.52
CA GLN A 220 -12.54 -7.03 3.84
C GLN A 220 -11.33 -7.92 4.14
N ILE A 221 -10.90 -7.94 5.40
CA ILE A 221 -9.92 -8.89 5.94
C ILE A 221 -10.70 -9.84 6.87
N LEU A 222 -10.45 -11.14 6.75
CA LEU A 222 -11.16 -12.22 7.46
C LEU A 222 -10.29 -12.83 8.57
#